data_AF-A0A1W6P395-F1
#
_entry.id   AF-A0A1W6P395-F1
#
_cell.length_a   1.000
_cell.length_b   1.000
_cell.length_c   1.000
_cell.angle_alpha   90.00
_cell.angle_beta   90.00
_cell.angle_gamma   90.00
#
_symmetry.space_group_name_H-M   'P 1'
#
loop_
_entity.id
_entity.type
_entity.pdbx_description
1 polymer ?
#
loop_
_entity_poly.entity_id
_entity_poly.type
_entity_poly.pdbx_seq_one_letter_code
_entity_poly.pdbx_strand_id
1 'polypeptide(L)'
;MDKRLFVSHTLVEFTAAFFDCEKIEALGFTANMNLPAVADGRVVSTLNLLGRTGDYTPEVVAAAMAWQPALTLAFLKLQLEDIASATLHSGIRTPQNAGILEG
;
A
#
# COMPACT_ATOMS: atom_id res chain seq x y z
N MET A 1 14.21 -9.18 -0.53
CA MET A 1 13.48 -8.20 0.29
C MET A 1 13.52 -8.66 1.73
N ASP A 2 13.96 -7.79 2.62
CA ASP A 2 14.03 -8.01 4.08
C ASP A 2 12.60 -8.18 4.65
N LYS A 3 12.44 -9.00 5.70
CA LYS A 3 11.14 -9.34 6.33
C LYS A 3 10.65 -8.27 7.30
N ARG A 4 11.49 -7.27 7.59
CA ARG A 4 11.19 -6.22 8.58
C ARG A 4 10.21 -5.20 8.02
N LEU A 5 9.20 -4.87 8.82
CA LEU A 5 8.34 -3.71 8.64
C LEU A 5 9.24 -2.48 8.47
N PHE A 6 9.03 -1.72 7.40
CA PHE A 6 9.69 -0.43 7.23
C PHE A 6 8.78 0.67 7.76
N VAL A 7 9.29 1.47 8.69
CA VAL A 7 8.60 2.63 9.26
C VAL A 7 9.56 3.80 9.18
N SER A 8 9.10 4.94 8.66
CA SER A 8 9.81 6.21 8.81
C SER A 8 9.13 7.02 9.90
N HIS A 9 9.87 7.47 10.90
CA HIS A 9 9.32 8.30 11.97
C HIS A 9 9.61 9.79 11.76
N THR A 10 10.43 10.13 10.77
CA THR A 10 10.82 11.51 10.46
C THR A 10 10.71 11.83 8.96
N LEU A 11 10.60 13.12 8.63
CA LEU A 11 10.57 13.60 7.23
C LEU A 11 11.85 13.25 6.46
N VAL A 12 12.99 13.13 7.16
CA VAL A 12 14.29 12.72 6.58
C VAL A 12 14.29 11.24 6.18
N GLU A 13 13.75 10.37 7.03
CA GLU A 13 13.58 8.95 6.72
C GLU A 13 12.49 8.72 5.67
N PHE A 14 11.47 9.57 5.66
CA PHE A 14 10.42 9.60 4.64
C PHE A 14 10.97 9.98 3.27
N THR A 15 11.82 11.01 3.20
CA THR A 15 12.47 11.51 1.97
C THR A 15 13.44 10.52 1.33
N ALA A 16 14.06 9.66 2.11
CA ALA A 16 14.87 8.55 1.58
C ALA A 16 14.02 7.42 0.97
N ALA A 17 12.74 7.30 1.34
CA ALA A 17 11.86 6.18 0.94
C ALA A 17 10.96 6.49 -0.25
N PHE A 18 10.71 7.76 -0.58
CA PHE A 18 9.85 8.15 -1.71
C PHE A 18 10.50 9.20 -2.60
N PHE A 19 10.36 9.02 -3.91
CA PHE A 19 10.85 9.95 -4.92
C PHE A 19 10.01 11.25 -5.02
N ASP A 20 8.76 11.25 -4.52
CA ASP A 20 7.77 12.35 -4.67
C ASP A 20 7.49 13.13 -3.37
N CYS A 21 8.47 13.25 -2.47
CA CYS A 21 8.23 13.74 -1.11
C CYS A 21 7.66 15.15 -0.99
N GLU A 22 8.01 16.08 -1.89
CA GLU A 22 7.45 17.43 -1.90
C GLU A 22 5.93 17.42 -2.11
N LYS A 23 5.41 16.49 -2.92
CA LYS A 23 3.96 16.35 -3.14
C LYS A 23 3.27 15.74 -1.93
N ILE A 24 3.92 14.77 -1.28
CA ILE A 24 3.33 14.08 -0.12
C ILE A 24 3.29 15.03 1.09
N GLU A 25 4.32 15.86 1.26
CA GLU A 25 4.32 16.94 2.24
C GLU A 25 3.26 18.01 1.93
N ALA A 26 3.09 18.39 0.65
CA ALA A 26 2.03 19.31 0.24
C ALA A 26 0.62 18.78 0.52
N LEU A 27 0.43 17.46 0.58
CA LEU A 27 -0.82 16.81 1.01
C LEU A 27 -0.98 16.76 2.54
N GLY A 28 0.02 17.21 3.30
CA GLY A 28 0.01 17.28 4.76
C GLY A 28 0.52 16.01 5.46
N PHE A 29 1.17 15.09 4.74
CA PHE A 29 1.74 13.88 5.32
C PHE A 29 3.24 14.02 5.54
N THR A 30 3.71 13.52 6.67
CA THR A 30 5.11 13.68 7.12
C THR A 30 5.70 12.39 7.70
N ALA A 31 4.97 11.28 7.65
CA ALA A 31 5.43 9.96 8.06
C ALA A 31 4.82 8.85 7.16
N ASN A 32 5.49 7.69 7.09
CA ASN A 32 4.95 6.48 6.45
C ASN A 32 5.18 5.21 7.28
N MET A 33 4.30 4.25 7.07
CA MET A 33 4.47 2.87 7.49
C MET A 33 4.16 1.93 6.32
N ASN A 34 5.08 1.01 6.02
CA ASN A 34 4.91 -0.01 5.00
C ASN A 34 4.61 -1.35 5.65
N LEU A 35 3.33 -1.73 5.72
CA LEU A 35 2.88 -3.01 6.26
C LEU A 35 3.14 -4.14 5.24
N PRO A 36 4.01 -5.13 5.52
CA PRO A 36 4.33 -6.18 4.56
C PRO A 36 3.20 -7.20 4.45
N ALA A 37 2.93 -7.68 3.23
CA ALA A 37 2.22 -8.93 2.99
C ALA A 37 3.23 -10.06 2.87
N VAL A 38 3.10 -11.12 3.66
CA VAL A 38 4.11 -12.20 3.74
C VAL A 38 3.46 -13.55 3.48
N ALA A 39 3.87 -14.21 2.40
CA ALA A 39 3.47 -15.58 2.07
C ALA A 39 4.71 -16.45 1.87
N ASP A 40 4.68 -17.68 2.37
CA ASP A 40 5.82 -18.62 2.31
C ASP A 40 7.14 -18.01 2.83
N GLY A 41 7.04 -17.22 3.91
CA GLY A 41 8.19 -16.52 4.47
C GLY A 41 8.83 -15.48 3.54
N ARG A 42 8.14 -15.03 2.50
CA ARG A 42 8.62 -14.00 1.55
C ARG A 42 7.66 -12.81 1.59
N VAL A 43 8.20 -11.60 1.53
CA VAL A 43 7.39 -10.40 1.30
C VAL A 43 6.92 -10.44 -0.16
N VAL A 44 5.61 -10.60 -0.36
CA VAL A 44 4.98 -10.69 -1.69
C VAL A 44 4.40 -9.36 -2.15
N SER A 45 4.10 -8.46 -1.21
CA SER A 45 3.63 -7.11 -1.47
C SER A 45 3.77 -6.24 -0.19
N THR A 46 3.43 -4.95 -0.29
CA THR A 46 3.39 -4.02 0.84
C THR A 46 2.18 -3.09 0.73
N LEU A 47 1.52 -2.80 1.85
CA LEU A 47 0.56 -1.70 1.96
C LEU A 47 1.27 -0.46 2.48
N ASN A 48 1.26 0.60 1.69
CA ASN A 48 1.80 1.89 2.08
C ASN A 48 0.73 2.69 2.84
N LEU A 49 1.07 3.17 4.04
CA LEU A 49 0.21 4.01 4.86
C LEU A 49 0.91 5.35 5.06
N LEU A 50 0.23 6.44 4.70
CA LEU A 50 0.69 7.80 4.92
C LEU A 50 0.04 8.38 6.17
N GLY A 51 0.84 9.09 6.96
CA GLY A 51 0.42 9.71 8.21
C GLY A 51 1.25 10.96 8.48
N ARG A 52 1.10 11.52 9.67
CA ARG A 52 1.91 12.64 10.16
C ARG A 52 2.93 12.16 11.18
N THR A 53 3.97 12.95 11.38
CA THR A 53 4.95 12.73 12.45
C THR A 53 4.23 12.52 13.78
N GLY A 54 4.52 11.38 14.44
CA GLY A 54 3.90 11.00 15.71
C GLY A 54 2.65 10.11 15.59
N ASP A 55 2.03 9.99 14.40
CA ASP A 55 0.84 9.13 14.22
C ASP A 55 1.16 7.63 14.38
N TYR A 56 2.38 7.21 14.02
CA TYR A 56 2.84 5.82 14.15
C TYR A 56 3.54 5.55 15.48
N THR A 57 2.76 5.55 16.56
CA THR A 57 3.23 5.09 17.87
C THR A 57 3.49 3.57 17.87
N PRO A 58 4.29 3.03 18.80
CA PRO A 58 4.51 1.58 18.90
C PRO A 58 3.22 0.76 18.98
N GLU A 59 2.21 1.26 19.67
CA GLU A 59 0.90 0.61 19.82
C GLU A 59 0.14 0.58 18.49
N VAL A 60 0.17 1.69 17.74
CA VAL A 60 -0.44 1.77 16.39
C VAL A 60 0.27 0.82 15.44
N VAL A 61 1.60 0.75 15.49
CA VAL A 61 2.39 -0.18 14.66
C VAL A 61 2.05 -1.63 14.99
N ALA A 62 1.96 -1.99 16.28
CA ALA A 62 1.57 -3.33 16.70
C ALA A 62 0.15 -3.68 16.25
N ALA A 63 -0.79 -2.73 16.35
CA ALA A 63 -2.16 -2.91 15.88
C ALA A 63 -2.21 -3.12 14.36
N ALA A 64 -1.44 -2.34 13.59
CA ALA A 64 -1.35 -2.50 12.14
C ALA A 64 -0.74 -3.86 11.75
N MET A 65 0.28 -4.33 12.48
CA MET A 65 0.88 -5.65 12.26
C MET A 65 -0.13 -6.79 12.47
N ALA A 66 -1.11 -6.64 13.35
CA ALA A 66 -2.17 -7.65 13.52
C ALA A 66 -3.04 -7.84 12.25
N TRP A 67 -3.08 -6.85 11.36
CA TRP A 67 -3.79 -6.94 10.07
C TRP A 67 -2.97 -7.60 8.94
N GLN A 68 -1.69 -7.87 9.17
CA GLN A 68 -0.78 -8.44 8.16
C GLN A 68 -1.31 -9.74 7.51
N PRO A 69 -1.94 -10.69 8.24
CA PRO A 69 -2.51 -11.89 7.62
C PRO A 69 -3.64 -11.57 6.64
N ALA A 70 -4.55 -10.67 7.02
CA ALA A 70 -5.68 -10.25 6.17
C ALA A 70 -5.17 -9.54 4.91
N LEU A 71 -4.17 -8.67 5.05
CA LEU A 71 -3.52 -8.01 3.93
C LEU A 71 -2.89 -9.03 2.97
N THR A 72 -2.20 -10.03 3.51
CA THR A 72 -1.57 -11.09 2.72
C THR A 72 -2.59 -11.86 1.90
N LEU A 73 -3.72 -12.26 2.51
CA LEU A 73 -4.79 -12.95 1.80
C LEU A 73 -5.40 -12.11 0.69
N ALA A 74 -5.60 -10.81 0.93
CA ALA A 74 -6.11 -9.88 -0.08
C ALA A 74 -5.17 -9.82 -1.30
N PHE A 75 -3.87 -9.65 -1.09
CA PHE A 75 -2.90 -9.62 -2.19
C PHE A 75 -2.82 -10.95 -2.95
N LEU A 76 -2.81 -12.09 -2.25
CA LEU A 76 -2.81 -13.39 -2.90
C LEU A 76 -4.08 -13.59 -3.75
N LYS A 77 -5.25 -13.17 -3.26
CA LYS A 77 -6.49 -13.21 -4.05
C LYS A 77 -6.38 -12.36 -5.32
N LEU A 78 -5.85 -11.14 -5.22
CA LEU A 78 -5.69 -10.25 -6.38
C LEU A 78 -4.68 -10.84 -7.39
N GLN A 79 -3.68 -11.59 -6.94
CA GLN A 79 -2.72 -12.27 -7.83
C GLN A 79 -3.31 -13.50 -8.55
N LEU A 80 -4.41 -14.08 -8.06
CA LEU A 80 -5.15 -15.13 -8.77
C LEU A 80 -6.03 -14.56 -9.89
N GLU A 81 -6.29 -13.25 -9.85
CA GLU A 81 -6.97 -12.51 -10.91
C GLU A 81 -5.93 -11.92 -11.87
N ASP A 82 -6.33 -11.61 -13.10
CA ASP A 82 -5.47 -10.80 -13.97
C ASP A 82 -5.24 -9.45 -13.28
N ILE A 83 -3.98 -9.15 -12.94
CA ILE A 83 -3.54 -7.94 -12.24
C ILE A 83 -4.12 -6.67 -12.86
N ALA A 84 -4.31 -6.65 -14.18
CA ALA A 84 -4.88 -5.49 -14.88
C ALA A 84 -6.35 -5.21 -14.50
N SER A 85 -7.05 -6.20 -13.94
CA SER A 85 -8.47 -6.17 -13.63
C SER A 85 -8.81 -6.46 -12.16
N ALA A 86 -7.82 -6.83 -11.36
CA ALA A 86 -8.00 -7.26 -9.99
C ALA A 86 -8.48 -6.09 -9.10
N THR A 87 -9.54 -6.31 -8.32
CA THR A 87 -10.07 -5.31 -7.40
C THR A 87 -10.62 -5.93 -6.12
N LEU A 88 -10.53 -5.19 -5.01
CA LEU A 88 -11.10 -5.56 -3.72
C LEU A 88 -12.61 -5.31 -3.63
N HIS A 89 -13.20 -4.58 -4.59
CA HIS A 89 -14.62 -4.23 -4.61
C HIS A 89 -15.33 -4.81 -5.84
N SER A 90 -16.59 -5.25 -5.68
CA SER A 90 -17.35 -5.92 -6.75
C SER A 90 -17.94 -4.99 -7.83
N GLY A 91 -17.77 -3.66 -7.74
CA GLY A 91 -18.21 -2.69 -8.75
C GLY A 91 -17.33 -1.44 -8.67
N ILE A 92 -16.92 -0.75 -9.73
CA ILE A 92 -17.49 -0.55 -11.06
C ILE A 92 -16.42 -0.88 -12.11
N ARG A 93 -16.72 -1.78 -13.06
CA ARG A 93 -15.96 -1.82 -14.31
C ARG A 93 -16.45 -0.65 -15.16
N THR A 94 -15.66 0.41 -15.26
CA THR A 94 -15.91 1.42 -16.30
C THR A 94 -15.80 0.69 -17.65
N PRO A 95 -16.77 0.82 -18.57
CA PRO A 95 -16.66 0.19 -19.87
C PRO A 95 -15.38 0.70 -20.54
N GLN A 96 -14.45 -0.21 -20.87
CA GLN A 96 -13.42 0.10 -21.86
C GLN A 96 -14.16 0.39 -23.17
N ASN A 97 -14.07 1.65 -23.62
CA ASN A 97 -14.34 2.11 -24.97
C ASN A 97 -15.44 1.34 -25.71
N ALA A 98 -16.69 1.82 -25.61
CA ALA A 98 -17.63 1.61 -26.70
C ALA A 98 -16.95 2.12 -27.96
N GLY A 99 -16.60 1.21 -28.87
CA GLY A 99 -15.92 1.51 -30.11
C GLY A 99 -16.62 2.68 -30.80
N ILE A 100 -15.83 3.68 -31.18
CA ILE A 100 -16.19 4.53 -32.30
C ILE A 100 -16.30 3.57 -33.48
N LEU A 101 -17.52 3.13 -33.78
CA LEU A 101 -17.84 2.57 -35.08
C LEU A 101 -18.10 3.78 -35.97
N GLU A 102 -17.16 3.99 -36.88
CA GLU A 102 -17.39 4.78 -38.08
C GLU A 102 -18.65 4.29 -38.80
N GLY A 103 -19.47 5.25 -39.21
CA GLY A 103 -20.67 5.09 -40.02
C GLY A 103 -21.21 6.46 -40.40
#